data_AF-A0A6P3VQH3-F1
#
_entry.id   AF-A0A6P3VQH3-F1
#
_cell.length_a   1.000
_cell.length_b   1.000
_cell.length_c   1.000
_cell.angle_alpha   90.00
_cell.angle_beta   90.00
_cell.angle_gamma   90.00
#
_symmetry.space_group_name_H-M   'P 1'
#
loop_
_entity.id
_entity.type
_entity.pdbx_description
1 polymer ?
#
loop_
_entity_poly.entity_id
_entity_poly.type
_entity_poly.pdbx_seq_one_letter_code
_entity_poly.pdbx_strand_id
1 'polypeptide(L)'
;MSFQDWKRIFEEKTEELHGHSWSFEFDDSIEPENPAHNWYQYIRGAFARFTCSKCKRTWPSKRVLVVFDFQLQERTKTGTVKARRFRQNCKRCKEAKMEEPQFELENIEVLLEKLVERIRMRCYRENLGQNNRGFRPVGISEGPHESSHCEACQKGICRKSE
;
A
#
# COMPACT_ATOMS: atom_id res chain seq x y z
N MET A 1 1.99 -12.68 -4.58
CA MET A 1 1.03 -12.08 -5.53
C MET A 1 1.76 -11.15 -6.47
N SER A 2 1.33 -11.14 -7.73
CA SER A 2 1.95 -10.42 -8.83
C SER A 2 1.34 -9.03 -9.02
N PHE A 3 1.95 -8.19 -9.84
CA PHE A 3 1.38 -6.91 -10.26
C PHE A 3 -0.01 -7.07 -10.92
N GLN A 4 -0.24 -8.17 -11.65
CA GLN A 4 -1.50 -8.41 -12.35
C GLN A 4 -2.68 -8.57 -11.38
N ASP A 5 -2.44 -9.15 -10.20
CA ASP A 5 -3.49 -9.31 -9.18
C ASP A 5 -3.96 -7.96 -8.65
N TRP A 6 -3.01 -7.06 -8.34
CA TRP A 6 -3.32 -5.70 -7.88
C TRP A 6 -4.09 -4.91 -8.93
N LYS A 7 -3.59 -4.95 -10.17
CA LYS A 7 -4.19 -4.25 -11.29
C LYS A 7 -5.63 -4.73 -11.54
N ARG A 8 -5.83 -6.04 -11.64
CA ARG A 8 -7.15 -6.64 -11.87
C ARG A 8 -8.15 -6.27 -10.78
N ILE A 9 -7.80 -6.47 -9.51
CA ILE A 9 -8.69 -6.16 -8.37
C ILE A 9 -9.03 -4.67 -8.34
N PHE A 10 -8.07 -3.80 -8.68
CA PHE A 10 -8.30 -2.37 -8.72
C PHE A 10 -9.23 -1.97 -9.88
N GLU A 11 -9.02 -2.51 -11.07
CA GLU A 11 -9.87 -2.29 -12.25
C GLU A 11 -11.31 -2.76 -11.96
N GLU A 12 -11.49 -3.97 -11.42
CA GLU A 12 -12.80 -4.49 -11.00
C GLU A 12 -13.50 -3.55 -9.99
N LYS A 13 -12.77 -2.92 -9.07
CA LYS A 13 -13.34 -2.00 -8.07
C LYS A 13 -13.60 -0.59 -8.59
N THR A 14 -13.09 -0.24 -9.77
CA THR A 14 -13.19 1.11 -10.33
C THR A 14 -13.95 1.17 -11.65
N GLU A 15 -14.37 0.03 -12.18
CA GLU A 15 -15.10 -0.10 -13.46
C GLU A 15 -16.33 0.82 -13.54
N GLU A 16 -17.11 0.90 -12.46
CA GLU A 16 -18.34 1.70 -12.40
C GLU A 16 -18.15 3.11 -11.81
N LEU A 17 -16.89 3.55 -11.62
CA LEU A 17 -16.59 4.78 -10.90
C LEU A 17 -16.83 6.02 -11.78
N HIS A 18 -18.08 6.49 -11.79
CA HIS A 18 -18.52 7.71 -12.51
C HIS A 18 -18.16 7.71 -14.01
N GLY A 19 -18.04 6.54 -14.64
CA GLY A 19 -17.65 6.42 -16.05
C GLY A 19 -16.23 6.91 -16.36
N HIS A 20 -15.34 6.94 -15.37
CA HIS A 20 -13.93 7.30 -15.53
C HIS A 20 -13.07 6.06 -15.72
N SER A 21 -12.05 6.15 -16.57
CA SER A 21 -11.06 5.07 -16.72
C SER A 21 -9.90 5.27 -15.75
N TRP A 22 -9.69 4.30 -14.86
CA TRP A 22 -8.62 4.34 -13.85
C TRP A 22 -7.48 3.40 -14.20
N SER A 23 -6.24 3.89 -14.11
CA SER A 23 -5.03 3.09 -14.25
C SER A 23 -4.32 2.87 -12.91
N PHE A 24 -3.61 1.74 -12.81
CA PHE A 24 -2.82 1.36 -11.65
C PHE A 24 -1.41 0.95 -12.04
N GLU A 25 -0.41 1.50 -11.36
CA GLU A 25 0.99 1.11 -11.53
C GLU A 25 1.75 1.10 -10.20
N PHE A 26 2.86 0.35 -10.15
CA PHE A 26 3.81 0.47 -9.05
C PHE A 26 4.89 1.49 -9.41
N ASP A 27 5.24 2.33 -8.44
CA ASP A 27 6.27 3.36 -8.58
C ASP A 27 7.06 3.47 -7.27
N ASP A 28 8.26 2.92 -7.25
CA ASP A 28 9.13 2.93 -6.06
C ASP A 28 9.78 4.29 -5.80
N SER A 29 9.61 5.26 -6.70
CA SER A 29 10.13 6.61 -6.52
C SER A 29 9.22 7.48 -5.64
N ILE A 30 7.97 7.08 -5.40
CA ILE A 30 7.00 7.84 -4.60
C ILE A 30 7.59 8.20 -3.23
N GLU A 31 7.55 9.50 -2.92
CA GLU A 31 7.93 10.02 -1.61
C GLU A 31 6.71 10.07 -0.67
N PRO A 32 6.79 9.46 0.52
CA PRO A 32 5.72 9.54 1.49
C PRO A 32 5.64 10.95 2.09
N GLU A 33 4.42 11.36 2.42
CA GLU A 33 4.04 12.66 2.98
C GLU A 33 4.40 13.88 2.11
N ASN A 34 4.77 13.65 0.85
CA ASN A 34 5.18 14.69 -0.10
C ASN A 34 4.57 14.45 -1.51
N PRO A 35 3.23 14.41 -1.67
CA PRO A 35 2.62 14.22 -2.99
C PRO A 35 2.93 15.39 -3.94
N ALA A 36 3.10 15.06 -5.22
CA ALA A 36 3.20 16.07 -6.27
C ALA A 36 1.95 16.95 -6.37
N HIS A 37 2.08 18.12 -6.99
CA HIS A 37 0.95 19.04 -7.17
C HIS A 37 -0.20 18.36 -7.94
N ASN A 38 -1.44 18.55 -7.47
CA ASN A 38 -2.68 17.88 -7.94
C ASN A 38 -2.79 16.37 -7.66
N TRP A 39 -1.82 15.77 -6.99
CA TRP A 39 -1.93 14.40 -6.50
C TRP A 39 -2.41 14.38 -5.05
N TYR A 40 -3.25 13.41 -4.74
CA TYR A 40 -3.60 13.06 -3.37
C TYR A 40 -2.76 11.87 -2.93
N GLN A 41 -2.46 11.81 -1.63
CA GLN A 41 -1.75 10.67 -1.06
C GLN A 41 -2.59 9.96 0.00
N TYR A 42 -2.47 8.63 0.00
CA TYR A 42 -3.04 7.77 1.01
C TYR A 42 -2.01 6.72 1.46
N ILE A 43 -1.73 6.68 2.75
CA ILE A 43 -0.78 5.72 3.34
C ILE A 43 -1.56 4.74 4.20
N ARG A 44 -1.36 3.43 3.99
CA ARG A 44 -1.98 2.39 4.80
C ARG A 44 -1.02 1.25 5.10
N GLY A 45 -1.16 0.67 6.29
CA GLY A 45 -0.48 -0.56 6.66
C GLY A 45 -1.32 -1.80 6.34
N ALA A 46 -0.67 -2.87 5.90
CA ALA A 46 -1.27 -4.19 5.80
C ALA A 46 -0.28 -5.29 6.21
N PHE A 47 -0.81 -6.49 6.44
CA PHE A 47 0.01 -7.66 6.73
C PHE A 47 0.64 -8.17 5.43
N ALA A 48 1.93 -8.49 5.50
CA ALA A 48 2.64 -9.14 4.41
C ALA A 48 3.75 -10.04 4.93
N ARG A 49 4.25 -10.92 4.07
CA ARG A 49 5.43 -11.74 4.34
C ARG A 49 6.60 -11.27 3.48
N PHE A 50 7.82 -11.53 3.94
CA PHE A 50 9.03 -11.29 3.19
C PHE A 50 9.81 -12.58 3.09
N THR A 51 10.48 -12.80 1.96
CA THR A 51 11.36 -13.95 1.77
C THR A 51 12.74 -13.46 1.37
N CYS A 52 13.77 -13.80 2.16
CA CYS A 52 15.13 -13.40 1.86
C CYS A 52 15.65 -14.13 0.63
N SER A 53 16.14 -13.39 -0.36
CA SER A 53 16.72 -14.00 -1.56
C SER A 53 18.02 -14.74 -1.28
N LYS A 54 18.77 -14.33 -0.23
CA LYS A 54 20.05 -14.93 0.19
C LYS A 54 19.82 -16.24 0.97
N CYS A 55 19.24 -16.18 2.17
CA CYS A 55 19.13 -17.35 3.06
C CYS A 55 17.77 -18.07 3.02
N LYS A 56 16.86 -17.66 2.12
CA LYS A 56 15.51 -18.24 1.92
C LYS A 56 14.59 -18.21 3.15
N ARG A 57 15.01 -17.57 4.24
CA ARG A 57 14.17 -17.37 5.42
C ARG A 57 12.98 -16.49 5.06
N THR A 58 11.80 -16.89 5.50
CA THR A 58 10.59 -16.08 5.41
C THR A 58 10.24 -15.50 6.79
N TRP A 59 9.73 -14.28 6.84
CA TRP A 59 9.20 -13.68 8.07
C TRP A 59 7.94 -12.85 7.79
N PRO A 60 6.97 -12.83 8.71
CA PRO A 60 5.79 -11.97 8.60
C PRO A 60 6.08 -10.55 9.11
N SER A 61 5.28 -9.59 8.65
CA SER A 61 5.19 -8.25 9.23
C SER A 61 3.72 -7.83 9.33
N LYS A 62 3.29 -7.41 10.52
CA LYS A 62 1.92 -6.93 10.77
C LYS A 62 1.58 -5.63 10.07
N ARG A 63 2.61 -4.83 9.76
CA ARG A 63 2.44 -3.49 9.23
C ARG A 63 3.53 -3.20 8.21
N VAL A 64 3.25 -3.60 6.98
CA VAL A 64 3.96 -3.13 5.79
C VAL A 64 3.21 -1.93 5.25
N LEU A 65 3.88 -0.78 5.17
CA LEU A 65 3.25 0.42 4.61
C LEU A 65 3.18 0.33 3.10
N VAL A 66 2.05 0.76 2.57
CA VAL A 66 1.83 1.02 1.15
C VAL A 66 1.38 2.46 1.02
N VAL A 67 2.05 3.20 0.14
CA VAL A 67 1.71 4.57 -0.19
C VAL A 67 1.06 4.57 -1.55
N PHE A 68 -0.08 5.23 -1.66
CA PHE A 68 -0.81 5.42 -2.90
C PHE A 68 -0.84 6.90 -3.22
N ASP A 69 -0.26 7.28 -4.35
CA ASP A 69 -0.48 8.58 -4.98
C ASP A 69 -1.57 8.42 -6.03
N PHE A 70 -2.56 9.30 -6.02
CA PHE A 70 -3.65 9.23 -6.98
C PHE A 70 -4.15 10.60 -7.40
N GLN A 71 -4.61 10.70 -8.64
CA GLN A 71 -5.22 11.91 -9.18
C GLN A 71 -6.35 11.57 -10.14
N LEU A 72 -7.26 12.52 -10.31
CA LEU A 72 -8.32 12.48 -11.32
C LEU A 72 -8.15 13.65 -12.29
N GLN A 73 -8.13 13.35 -13.58
CA GLN A 73 -8.13 14.32 -14.66
C GLN A 73 -9.54 14.40 -15.27
N GLU A 74 -10.33 15.35 -14.77
CA GLU A 74 -11.74 15.50 -15.16
C GLU A 74 -11.92 15.73 -16.67
N ARG A 75 -10.99 16.46 -17.31
CA ARG A 75 -11.07 16.80 -18.74
C ARG A 75 -11.00 15.57 -19.64
N THR A 76 -10.17 14.60 -19.29
CA THR A 76 -9.98 13.36 -20.05
C THR A 76 -10.82 12.21 -19.53
N LYS A 77 -11.54 12.44 -18.42
CA LYS A 77 -12.22 11.41 -17.65
C LYS A 77 -11.32 10.22 -17.27
N THR A 78 -10.06 10.50 -16.94
CA THR A 78 -9.08 9.48 -16.55
C THR A 78 -8.55 9.69 -15.15
N GLY A 79 -8.42 8.61 -14.39
CA GLY A 79 -7.76 8.59 -13.09
C GLY A 79 -6.47 7.77 -13.14
N THR A 80 -5.53 8.10 -12.27
CA THR A 80 -4.26 7.36 -12.16
C THR A 80 -3.97 7.10 -10.70
N VAL A 81 -3.58 5.87 -10.39
CA VAL A 81 -3.03 5.45 -9.11
C VAL A 81 -1.62 4.93 -9.33
N LYS A 82 -0.70 5.42 -8.51
CA LYS A 82 0.63 4.86 -8.34
C LYS A 82 0.79 4.34 -6.92
N ALA A 83 1.40 3.18 -6.77
CA ALA A 83 1.61 2.57 -5.46
C ALA A 83 3.09 2.26 -5.19
N ARG A 84 3.55 2.56 -3.97
CA ARG A 84 4.85 2.12 -3.45
C ARG A 84 4.64 1.20 -2.28
N ARG A 85 5.30 0.04 -2.30
CA ARG A 85 5.25 -0.94 -1.22
C ARG A 85 6.57 -0.92 -0.48
N PHE A 86 6.54 -0.69 0.82
CA PHE A 86 7.76 -0.58 1.60
C PHE A 86 8.37 -1.96 1.89
N ARG A 87 9.68 -2.02 1.80
CA ARG A 87 10.47 -3.24 1.89
C ARG A 87 11.00 -3.48 3.30
N GLN A 88 11.46 -4.70 3.53
CA GLN A 88 12.25 -5.07 4.70
C GLN A 88 13.44 -5.91 4.31
N ASN A 89 14.57 -5.75 5.00
CA ASN A 89 15.74 -6.59 4.78
C ASN A 89 15.85 -7.70 5.84
N CYS A 90 16.62 -8.74 5.50
CA CYS A 90 16.75 -9.90 6.39
C CYS A 90 17.66 -9.61 7.59
N LYS A 91 17.13 -9.78 8.80
CA LYS A 91 17.88 -9.57 10.05
C LYS A 91 19.06 -10.52 10.30
N ARG A 92 19.10 -11.67 9.61
CA ARG A 92 20.17 -12.68 9.79
C ARG A 92 21.32 -12.52 8.82
N CYS A 93 21.07 -11.93 7.65
CA CYS A 93 22.09 -11.81 6.63
C CYS A 93 22.85 -10.50 6.81
N LYS A 94 24.18 -10.57 6.73
CA LYS A 94 25.00 -9.37 6.54
C LYS A 94 24.69 -8.75 5.17
N GLU A 95 24.62 -7.43 5.13
CA GLU A 95 24.33 -6.66 3.91
C GLU A 95 23.10 -7.21 3.18
N ALA A 96 22.04 -7.48 3.93
CA ALA A 96 20.79 -7.94 3.37
C ALA A 96 20.18 -6.84 2.51
N LYS A 97 19.81 -7.18 1.27
CA LYS A 97 19.04 -6.29 0.41
C LYS A 97 17.62 -6.09 0.97
N MET A 98 16.99 -5.00 0.56
CA MET A 98 15.57 -4.77 0.81
C MET A 98 14.72 -5.72 -0.04
N GLU A 99 13.93 -6.56 0.62
CA GLU A 99 13.06 -7.54 -0.03
C GLU A 99 11.65 -6.96 -0.21
N GLU A 100 11.04 -7.27 -1.36
CA GLU A 100 9.66 -6.93 -1.65
C GLU A 100 8.69 -7.68 -0.72
N PRO A 101 7.62 -7.00 -0.25
CA PRO A 101 6.55 -7.65 0.49
C PRO A 101 5.69 -8.55 -0.41
N GLN A 102 5.30 -9.68 0.15
CA GLN A 102 4.37 -10.64 -0.41
C GLN A 102 3.05 -10.53 0.36
N PHE A 103 2.08 -9.84 -0.24
CA PHE A 103 0.73 -9.73 0.29
C PHE A 103 -0.12 -10.93 -0.13
N GLU A 104 -0.99 -11.37 0.77
CA GLU A 104 -2.09 -12.31 0.48
C GLU A 104 -3.23 -11.57 -0.23
N LEU A 105 -4.08 -12.31 -0.96
CA LEU A 105 -5.14 -11.74 -1.80
C LEU A 105 -6.09 -10.87 -0.98
N GLU A 106 -6.54 -11.36 0.16
CA GLU A 106 -7.49 -10.71 1.06
C GLU A 106 -6.93 -9.38 1.58
N ASN A 107 -5.63 -9.31 1.85
CA ASN A 107 -4.96 -8.08 2.28
C ASN A 107 -4.91 -7.05 1.13
N ILE A 108 -4.73 -7.49 -0.11
CA ILE A 108 -4.75 -6.62 -1.30
C ILE A 108 -6.16 -6.06 -1.52
N GLU A 109 -7.18 -6.93 -1.44
CA GLU A 109 -8.59 -6.52 -1.60
C GLU A 109 -8.98 -5.44 -0.60
N VAL A 110 -8.63 -5.61 0.67
CA VAL A 110 -8.89 -4.62 1.73
C VAL A 110 -8.11 -3.32 1.50
N LEU A 111 -6.84 -3.40 1.07
CA LEU A 111 -6.06 -2.20 0.75
C LEU A 111 -6.71 -1.40 -0.38
N LEU A 112 -7.10 -2.07 -1.46
CA LEU A 112 -7.67 -1.44 -2.66
C LEU A 112 -9.10 -0.95 -2.45
N GLU A 113 -9.94 -1.66 -1.69
CA GLU A 113 -11.26 -1.17 -1.26
C GLU A 113 -11.12 0.16 -0.52
N LYS A 114 -10.16 0.23 0.41
CA LYS A 114 -9.92 1.43 1.21
C LYS A 114 -9.26 2.55 0.41
N LEU A 115 -8.50 2.24 -0.63
CA LEU A 115 -8.03 3.22 -1.59
C LEU A 115 -9.20 3.80 -2.40
N VAL A 116 -10.10 2.95 -2.91
CA VAL A 116 -11.26 3.41 -3.71
C VAL A 116 -12.18 4.28 -2.88
N GLU A 117 -12.43 3.96 -1.60
CA GLU A 117 -13.12 4.86 -0.66
C GLU A 117 -12.44 6.24 -0.60
N ARG A 118 -11.11 6.29 -0.56
CA ARG A 118 -10.34 7.55 -0.53
C ARG A 118 -10.42 8.31 -1.84
N ILE A 119 -10.40 7.62 -2.98
CA ILE A 119 -10.62 8.20 -4.30
C ILE A 119 -12.01 8.85 -4.37
N ARG A 120 -13.07 8.14 -3.99
CA ARG A 120 -14.46 8.64 -3.94
C ARG A 120 -14.59 9.91 -3.11
N MET A 121 -13.99 9.92 -1.91
CA MET A 121 -14.02 11.11 -1.04
C MET A 121 -13.21 12.29 -1.60
N ARG A 122 -12.00 12.05 -2.14
CA ARG A 122 -11.07 13.13 -2.51
C ARG A 122 -11.30 13.65 -3.93
N CYS A 123 -11.50 12.76 -4.89
CA CYS A 123 -11.67 13.09 -6.30
C CYS A 123 -13.13 13.42 -6.63
N TYR A 124 -14.08 12.62 -6.14
CA TYR A 124 -15.50 12.76 -6.47
C TYR A 124 -16.33 13.52 -5.42
N ARG A 125 -15.69 13.93 -4.31
CA ARG A 125 -16.32 14.67 -3.20
C ARG A 125 -17.53 13.93 -2.59
N GLU A 126 -17.55 12.61 -2.70
CA GLU A 126 -18.62 11.79 -2.11
C GLU A 126 -18.51 11.77 -0.58
N ASN A 127 -19.66 11.84 0.08
CA ASN A 127 -19.74 11.69 1.52
C ASN A 127 -20.09 10.25 1.90
N LEU A 128 -19.06 9.44 2.17
CA LEU A 128 -19.20 8.01 2.51
C LEU A 128 -19.37 7.75 4.03
N GLY A 129 -19.45 8.81 4.84
CA GLY A 129 -19.40 8.69 6.31
C GLY A 129 -18.05 8.22 6.85
N GLN A 130 -17.86 8.23 8.17
CA GLN A 130 -16.65 7.71 8.81
C GLN A 130 -16.70 6.19 8.92
N ASN A 131 -16.36 5.48 7.84
CA ASN A 131 -16.22 4.03 7.90
C ASN A 131 -14.83 3.62 8.39
N ASN A 132 -14.58 3.86 9.68
CA ASN A 132 -13.30 3.59 10.34
C ASN A 132 -13.12 2.10 10.67
N ARG A 133 -13.31 1.21 9.67
CA ARG A 133 -12.88 -0.19 9.80
C ARG A 133 -11.35 -0.20 9.86
N GLY A 134 -10.85 -0.13 11.09
CA GLY A 134 -9.45 -0.28 11.42
C GLY A 134 -8.93 -1.61 10.88
N PHE A 135 -7.66 -1.63 10.49
CA PHE A 135 -6.98 -2.86 10.13
C PHE A 135 -6.97 -3.79 11.35
N ARG A 136 -7.66 -4.94 11.28
CA ARG A 136 -7.55 -6.01 12.28
C ARG A 136 -6.59 -7.06 11.73
N PRO A 137 -5.31 -7.09 12.16
CA PRO A 137 -4.41 -8.16 11.74
C PRO A 137 -4.96 -9.50 12.23
N VAL A 138 -5.26 -10.41 11.29
CA VAL A 138 -5.52 -11.81 11.61
C VAL A 138 -4.17 -12.48 11.88
N GLY A 139 -4.03 -13.13 13.03
CA GLY A 139 -2.79 -13.79 13.44
C GLY A 139 -1.89 -12.91 14.32
N ILE A 140 -1.98 -13.10 15.63
CA ILE A 140 -1.13 -12.43 16.62
C ILE A 140 0.28 -13.04 16.55
N SER A 141 1.20 -12.39 15.83
CA SER A 141 2.62 -12.55 16.07
C SER A 141 3.11 -11.44 17.01
N GLU A 142 3.19 -11.74 18.30
CA GLU A 142 3.87 -10.86 19.25
C GLU A 142 5.37 -10.85 18.93
N GLY A 143 5.87 -9.71 18.48
CA GLY A 143 7.28 -9.51 18.23
C GLY A 143 7.58 -8.02 18.12
N PRO A 144 8.71 -7.56 18.67
CA PRO A 144 9.10 -6.15 18.56
C PRO A 144 9.25 -5.78 17.09
N HIS A 145 8.70 -4.62 16.71
CA HIS A 145 8.90 -4.07 15.39
C HIS A 145 10.39 -3.71 15.22
N GLU A 146 11.09 -4.40 14.33
CA GLU A 146 12.52 -4.20 14.10
C GLU A 146 12.76 -3.02 13.13
N SER A 147 12.77 -1.80 13.67
CA SER A 147 12.87 -0.55 12.89
C SER A 147 14.11 -0.46 12.00
N SER A 148 15.26 -1.00 12.43
CA SER A 148 16.50 -1.01 11.64
C SER A 148 16.37 -1.75 10.30
N HIS A 149 15.46 -2.73 10.24
CA HIS A 149 15.25 -3.60 9.08
C HIS A 149 14.08 -3.18 8.19
N CYS A 150 13.42 -2.05 8.50
CA CYS A 150 12.23 -1.59 7.80
C CYS A 150 12.50 -0.30 7.02
N GLU A 151 12.28 -0.33 5.70
CA GLU A 151 12.46 0.84 4.83
C GLU A 151 11.59 2.03 5.27
N ALA A 152 10.36 1.77 5.73
CA ALA A 152 9.45 2.80 6.20
C ALA A 152 9.94 3.48 7.50
N CYS A 153 10.58 2.72 8.41
CA CYS A 153 11.22 3.29 9.59
C CYS A 153 12.42 4.15 9.22
N GLN A 154 13.23 3.70 8.27
CA GLN A 154 14.39 4.47 7.78
C GLN A 154 13.98 5.80 7.13
N LYS A 155 12.78 5.86 6.54
CA LYS A 155 12.17 7.11 6.06
C LYS A 155 11.37 7.89 7.11
N GLY A 156 11.29 7.44 8.36
CA GLY A 156 10.60 8.15 9.44
C GLY A 156 9.06 8.08 9.41
N ILE A 157 8.46 7.30 8.51
CA ILE A 157 7.00 7.29 8.30
C ILE A 157 6.26 6.18 9.03
N CYS A 158 7.00 5.24 9.62
CA CYS A 158 6.42 4.18 10.44
C CYS A 158 6.07 4.73 11.83
N ARG A 159 5.01 5.53 11.91
CA ARG A 159 4.49 6.03 13.19
C ARG A 159 4.04 4.84 14.02
N LYS A 160 4.59 4.69 15.23
CA LYS A 160 4.10 3.69 16.21
C LYS A 160 2.58 3.86 16.28
N SER A 161 1.86 2.77 16.11
CA SER A 161 0.44 2.74 16.47
C SER A 161 0.38 3.17 17.94
N GLU A 162 -0.30 4.28 18.21
CA GLU A 162 -0.99 4.47 19.48
C GLU A 162 -1.92 3.29 19.74
#